data_AF-A0A2W5UYA9-F1
#
_entry.id   AF-A0A2W5UYA9-F1
#
_cell.length_a   1.000
_cell.length_b   1.000
_cell.length_c   1.000
_cell.angle_alpha   90.00
_cell.angle_beta   90.00
_cell.angle_gamma   90.00
#
_symmetry.space_group_name_H-M   'P 1'
#
loop_
_entity.id
_entity.type
_entity.pdbx_description
1 polymer ?
#
loop_
_entity_poly.entity_id
_entity_poly.type
_entity_poly.pdbx_seq_one_letter_code
_entity_poly.pdbx_strand_id
1 'polypeptide(L)'
;MAISAAQCRAARALLDWSQEQLAQSAGVARATIADFERGIRLDLMRQNMISLVETLESAGIEFLPETSEGGGAGVRRRKLELEYSKDARMLDGGLSLALRYKGQAHRLHVSQEALDDLGHLGAAGDGERVRVAQEHMGRILRTAELKLEKGDYAQNGTVLLQSADFS
;
A
#
# COMPACT_ATOMS: atom_id res chain seq x y z
N MET A 1 10.57 1.69 -8.29
CA MET A 1 10.75 3.16 -8.29
C MET A 1 11.69 3.52 -7.14
N ALA A 2 12.62 4.46 -7.32
CA ALA A 2 13.47 4.96 -6.24
C ALA A 2 13.06 6.40 -5.91
N ILE A 3 12.91 6.72 -4.63
CA ILE A 3 12.59 8.08 -4.16
C ILE A 3 13.85 8.77 -3.64
N SER A 4 13.89 10.09 -3.68
CA SER A 4 14.99 10.85 -3.09
C SER A 4 14.88 10.96 -1.56
N ALA A 5 16.01 11.27 -0.90
CA ALA A 5 16.03 11.59 0.53
C ALA A 5 15.08 12.76 0.87
N ALA A 6 14.97 13.76 -0.01
CA ALA A 6 14.05 14.89 0.15
C ALA A 6 12.58 14.44 0.11
N GLN A 7 12.22 13.57 -0.86
CA GLN A 7 10.88 13.01 -0.95
C GLN A 7 10.54 12.13 0.27
N CYS A 8 11.49 11.35 0.77
CA CYS A 8 11.29 10.56 1.99
C CYS A 8 10.97 11.45 3.21
N ARG A 9 11.77 12.51 3.44
CA ARG A 9 11.50 13.46 4.53
C ARG A 9 10.16 14.18 4.35
N ALA A 10 9.83 14.59 3.13
CA ALA A 10 8.55 15.24 2.82
C ALA A 10 7.36 14.31 3.07
N ALA A 11 7.45 13.05 2.64
CA ALA A 11 6.43 12.03 2.87
C ALA A 11 6.17 11.81 4.36
N ARG A 12 7.23 11.65 5.17
CA ARG A 12 7.07 11.55 6.62
C ARG A 12 6.45 12.79 7.24
N ALA A 13 6.89 13.98 6.81
CA ALA A 13 6.33 15.23 7.32
C ALA A 13 4.83 15.36 7.01
N LEU A 14 4.40 14.94 5.81
CA LEU A 14 2.99 14.87 5.44
C LEU A 14 2.22 13.85 6.29
N LEU A 15 2.83 12.78 6.76
CA LEU A 15 2.20 11.79 7.66
C LEU A 15 2.31 12.13 9.14
N ASP A 16 3.07 13.16 9.51
CA ASP A 16 3.50 13.44 10.89
C ASP A 16 4.22 12.24 11.54
N TRP A 17 5.06 11.56 10.75
CA TRP A 17 5.80 10.38 11.20
C TRP A 17 7.24 10.71 11.58
N SER A 18 7.66 10.19 12.73
CA SER A 18 9.06 10.09 13.12
C SER A 18 9.81 9.06 12.26
N GLN A 19 11.16 9.13 12.28
CA GLN A 19 12.00 8.10 11.65
C GLN A 19 11.77 6.71 12.26
N GLU A 20 11.43 6.65 13.56
CA GLU A 20 11.14 5.40 14.27
C GLU A 20 9.84 4.77 13.78
N GLN A 21 8.77 5.57 13.61
CA GLN A 21 7.51 5.08 13.05
C GLN A 21 7.70 4.55 11.63
N LEU A 22 8.41 5.28 10.76
CA LEU A 22 8.71 4.79 9.42
C LEU A 22 9.56 3.50 9.45
N ALA A 23 10.54 3.41 10.35
CA ALA A 23 11.38 2.23 10.52
C ALA A 23 10.57 0.98 10.87
N GLN A 24 9.71 1.11 11.87
CA GLN A 24 8.84 0.03 12.34
C GLN A 24 7.84 -0.39 11.25
N SER A 25 7.17 0.57 10.62
CA SER A 25 6.18 0.29 9.58
C SER A 25 6.81 -0.33 8.32
N ALA A 26 8.01 0.09 7.93
CA ALA A 26 8.69 -0.43 6.74
C ALA A 26 9.58 -1.65 7.00
N GLY A 27 9.73 -2.09 8.25
CA GLY A 27 10.66 -3.17 8.59
C GLY A 27 12.13 -2.85 8.25
N VAL A 28 12.50 -1.56 8.24
CA VAL A 28 13.86 -1.08 7.92
C VAL A 28 14.51 -0.53 9.19
N ALA A 29 15.78 -0.86 9.44
CA ALA A 29 16.49 -0.32 10.59
C ALA A 29 16.47 1.22 10.61
N ARG A 30 16.13 1.83 11.76
CA ARG A 30 16.06 3.30 11.91
C ARG A 30 17.34 4.01 11.45
N ALA A 31 18.51 3.47 11.79
CA ALA A 31 19.80 4.03 11.38
C ALA A 31 19.93 4.13 9.85
N THR A 32 19.45 3.12 9.12
CA THR A 32 19.42 3.09 7.66
C THR A 32 18.54 4.22 7.10
N ILE A 33 17.37 4.47 7.69
CA ILE A 33 16.50 5.59 7.30
C ILE A 33 17.18 6.93 7.59
N ALA A 34 17.79 7.08 8.77
CA ALA A 34 18.47 8.32 9.15
C ALA A 34 19.65 8.65 8.21
N ASP A 35 20.47 7.64 7.85
CA ASP A 35 21.59 7.81 6.92
C ASP A 35 21.13 8.16 5.51
N PHE A 36 20.07 7.51 5.04
CA PHE A 36 19.44 7.83 3.76
C PHE A 36 18.90 9.26 3.72
N GLU A 37 18.15 9.66 4.74
CA GLU A 37 17.59 11.00 4.82
C GLU A 37 18.64 12.11 4.97
N ARG A 38 19.82 11.81 5.51
CA ARG A 38 20.95 12.74 5.58
C ARG A 38 21.77 12.79 4.28
N GLY A 39 21.52 11.90 3.34
CA GLY A 39 22.30 11.77 2.11
C GLY A 39 23.67 11.12 2.33
N ILE A 40 23.90 10.46 3.47
CA ILE A 40 25.12 9.68 3.73
C ILE A 40 25.12 8.41 2.86
N ARG A 41 23.94 7.80 2.71
CA ARG A 41 23.69 6.72 1.74
C ARG A 41 22.78 7.27 0.64
N LEU A 42 23.33 7.39 -0.56
CA LEU A 42 22.56 7.85 -1.72
C LEU A 42 21.54 6.80 -2.18
N ASP A 43 21.88 5.52 -2.03
CA ASP A 43 21.01 4.41 -2.39
C ASP A 43 20.80 3.45 -1.21
N LEU A 44 19.54 3.06 -0.99
CA LEU A 44 19.18 1.95 -0.13
C LEU A 44 19.29 0.63 -0.90
N MET A 45 19.48 -0.48 -0.17
CA MET A 45 19.25 -1.81 -0.74
C MET A 45 17.86 -1.85 -1.38
N ARG A 46 17.75 -2.45 -2.58
CA ARG A 46 16.51 -2.48 -3.38
C ARG A 46 15.27 -2.86 -2.55
N GLN A 47 15.39 -3.90 -1.71
CA GLN A 47 14.29 -4.36 -0.86
C GLN A 47 13.84 -3.31 0.16
N ASN A 48 14.79 -2.59 0.78
CA ASN A 48 14.47 -1.53 1.73
C ASN A 48 13.80 -0.34 1.03
N MET A 49 14.24 0.01 -0.19
CA MET A 49 13.60 1.07 -0.98
C MET A 49 12.15 0.70 -1.33
N ILE A 50 11.92 -0.53 -1.78
CA ILE A 50 10.57 -1.04 -2.08
C ILE A 50 9.69 -0.96 -0.83
N SER A 51 10.14 -1.54 0.28
CA SER A 51 9.38 -1.55 1.53
C SER A 51 9.04 -0.15 2.03
N LEU A 52 10.00 0.78 1.94
CA LEU A 52 9.83 2.16 2.36
C LEU A 52 8.80 2.90 1.49
N VAL A 53 8.84 2.73 0.17
CA VAL A 53 7.87 3.32 -0.77
C VAL A 53 6.48 2.74 -0.53
N GLU A 54 6.35 1.42 -0.49
CA GLU A 54 5.06 0.73 -0.27
C GLU A 54 4.43 1.13 1.05
N THR A 55 5.23 1.27 2.10
CA THR A 55 4.76 1.70 3.43
C THR A 55 4.19 3.11 3.40
N LEU A 56 4.92 4.05 2.79
CA LEU A 56 4.48 5.44 2.69
C LEU A 56 3.23 5.56 1.80
N GLU A 57 3.18 4.84 0.68
CA GLU A 57 2.03 4.83 -0.23
C GLU A 57 0.78 4.21 0.39
N SER A 58 0.98 3.14 1.17
CA SER A 58 -0.05 2.50 1.99
C SER A 58 -0.59 3.44 3.07
N ALA A 59 0.25 4.30 3.61
CA ALA A 59 -0.14 5.34 4.57
C ALA A 59 -0.83 6.56 3.92
N GLY A 60 -1.02 6.55 2.59
CA GLY A 60 -1.74 7.60 1.86
C GLY A 60 -0.83 8.66 1.23
N ILE A 61 0.47 8.39 1.10
CA ILE A 61 1.38 9.21 0.29
C ILE A 61 1.27 8.82 -1.19
N GLU A 62 1.47 9.80 -2.06
CA GLU A 62 1.65 9.60 -3.48
C GLU A 62 2.93 10.31 -3.91
N PHE A 63 3.85 9.54 -4.52
CA PHE A 63 5.07 10.08 -5.11
C PHE A 63 4.81 10.50 -6.54
N LEU A 64 5.14 11.74 -6.86
CA LEU A 64 4.96 12.30 -8.19
C LEU A 64 6.31 12.27 -8.92
N PRO A 65 6.41 11.59 -10.08
CA PRO A 65 7.60 11.65 -10.90
C PRO A 65 7.78 13.05 -11.47
N GLU A 66 9.00 13.37 -11.87
CA GLU A 66 9.25 14.57 -12.67
C GLU A 66 8.56 14.44 -14.02
N THR A 67 7.77 15.45 -14.39
CA THR A 67 7.02 15.46 -15.65
C THR A 67 7.70 16.35 -16.68
N SER A 68 7.62 15.98 -17.96
CA SER A 68 8.16 16.77 -19.08
C SER A 68 7.54 18.16 -19.23
N GLU A 69 6.35 18.39 -18.66
CA GLU A 69 5.65 19.69 -18.67
C GLU A 69 6.16 20.66 -17.59
N GLY A 70 7.18 20.27 -16.82
CA GLY A 70 7.74 21.06 -15.72
C GLY A 70 7.14 20.71 -14.36
N GLY A 71 7.93 20.94 -13.31
CA GLY A 71 7.67 20.47 -11.94
C GLY A 71 8.58 19.28 -11.59
N GLY A 72 9.59 19.53 -10.75
CA GLY A 72 10.48 18.46 -10.27
C GLY A 72 9.73 17.39 -9.49
N ALA A 73 10.39 16.26 -9.23
CA ALA A 73 9.81 15.16 -8.46
C ALA A 73 9.22 15.64 -7.10
N GLY A 74 8.01 15.17 -6.79
CA GLY A 74 7.20 15.69 -5.69
C GLY A 74 6.63 14.61 -4.78
N VAL A 75 5.95 15.06 -3.72
CA VAL A 75 5.21 14.22 -2.78
C VAL A 75 3.92 14.94 -2.41
N ARG A 76 2.79 14.23 -2.39
CA ARG A 76 1.52 14.75 -1.88
C ARG A 76 0.81 13.73 -1.01
N ARG A 77 -0.15 14.20 -0.21
CA ARG A 77 -1.19 13.33 0.34
C ARG A 77 -2.15 12.96 -0.76
N ARG A 78 -2.43 11.66 -0.90
CA ARG A 78 -3.50 11.18 -1.76
C ARG A 78 -4.84 11.64 -1.18
N LYS A 79 -5.78 11.99 -2.05
CA LYS A 79 -7.16 12.23 -1.64
C LYS A 79 -7.76 10.88 -1.27
N LEU A 80 -8.07 10.67 0.01
CA LEU A 80 -8.74 9.45 0.48
C LEU A 80 -10.20 9.47 0.02
N GLU A 81 -10.43 9.14 -1.25
CA GLU A 81 -11.78 8.95 -1.81
C GLU A 81 -12.28 7.51 -1.62
N LEU A 82 -11.42 6.63 -1.12
CA LEU A 82 -11.72 5.25 -0.76
C LEU A 82 -11.92 5.13 0.75
N GLU A 83 -13.14 4.83 1.16
CA GLU A 83 -13.52 4.39 2.50
C GLU A 83 -13.71 2.87 2.50
N TYR A 84 -13.41 2.20 3.61
CA TYR A 84 -13.58 0.75 3.74
C TYR A 84 -14.13 0.37 5.12
N SER A 85 -14.88 -0.73 5.16
CA SER A 85 -15.34 -1.31 6.42
C SER A 85 -14.24 -2.14 7.08
N LYS A 86 -14.11 -2.02 8.40
CA LYS A 86 -13.25 -2.89 9.21
C LYS A 86 -13.81 -4.32 9.35
N ASP A 87 -15.06 -4.54 8.98
CA ASP A 87 -15.72 -5.84 9.03
C ASP A 87 -15.32 -6.74 7.84
N ALA A 88 -14.03 -7.04 7.73
CA ALA A 88 -13.53 -7.98 6.74
C ALA A 88 -13.83 -9.42 7.16
N ARG A 89 -14.33 -10.23 6.22
CA ARG A 89 -14.75 -11.62 6.47
C ARG A 89 -14.28 -12.55 5.38
N MET A 90 -13.95 -13.78 5.74
CA MET A 90 -13.73 -14.85 4.77
C MET A 90 -15.09 -15.30 4.21
N LEU A 91 -15.27 -15.18 2.89
CA LEU A 91 -16.46 -15.58 2.14
C LEU A 91 -16.02 -16.14 0.79
N ASP A 92 -16.68 -17.19 0.29
CA ASP A 92 -16.46 -17.75 -1.05
C ASP A 92 -14.99 -18.03 -1.41
N GLY A 93 -14.19 -18.47 -0.43
CA GLY A 93 -12.77 -18.78 -0.67
C GLY A 93 -11.88 -17.53 -0.81
N GLY A 94 -12.24 -16.41 -0.19
CA GLY A 94 -11.44 -15.19 -0.16
C GLY A 94 -11.85 -14.21 0.94
N LEU A 95 -11.07 -13.16 1.15
CA LEU A 95 -11.42 -12.07 2.06
C LEU A 95 -12.34 -11.08 1.36
N SER A 96 -13.49 -10.82 1.95
CA SER A 96 -14.47 -9.85 1.46
C SER A 96 -14.72 -8.72 2.45
N LEU A 97 -14.79 -7.49 1.95
CA LEU A 97 -15.16 -6.31 2.74
C LEU A 97 -15.87 -5.25 1.90
N ALA A 98 -16.62 -4.37 2.55
CA ALA A 98 -17.31 -3.27 1.87
C ALA A 98 -16.36 -2.09 1.65
N LEU A 99 -16.42 -1.51 0.45
CA LEU A 99 -15.72 -0.30 0.06
C LEU A 99 -16.72 0.79 -0.33
N ARG A 100 -16.30 2.05 -0.21
CA ARG A 100 -16.97 3.18 -0.86
C ARG A 100 -15.92 4.04 -1.54
N TYR A 101 -16.03 4.18 -2.85
CA TYR A 101 -15.11 4.98 -3.66
C TYR A 101 -15.86 6.12 -4.31
N LYS A 102 -15.42 7.37 -4.09
CA LYS A 102 -16.10 8.58 -4.59
C LYS A 102 -17.60 8.60 -4.23
N GLY A 103 -17.94 8.10 -3.05
CA GLY A 103 -19.33 8.00 -2.58
C GLY A 103 -20.11 6.78 -3.10
N GLN A 104 -19.61 6.05 -4.08
CA GLN A 104 -20.25 4.86 -4.64
C GLN A 104 -19.86 3.59 -3.86
N ALA A 105 -20.84 2.74 -3.55
CA ALA A 105 -20.61 1.48 -2.83
C ALA A 105 -20.01 0.41 -3.75
N HIS A 106 -18.98 -0.27 -3.26
CA HIS A 106 -18.31 -1.39 -3.91
C HIS A 106 -18.08 -2.52 -2.91
N ARG A 107 -17.78 -3.72 -3.41
CA ARG A 107 -17.31 -4.84 -2.60
C ARG A 107 -15.89 -5.19 -3.01
N LEU A 108 -14.99 -5.30 -2.06
CA LEU A 108 -13.68 -5.88 -2.29
C LEU A 108 -13.75 -7.38 -2.06
N HIS A 109 -13.14 -8.16 -2.95
CA HIS A 109 -12.87 -9.57 -2.75
C HIS A 109 -11.41 -9.87 -3.09
N VAL A 110 -10.65 -10.41 -2.13
CA VAL A 110 -9.26 -10.82 -2.29
C VAL A 110 -9.22 -12.34 -2.25
N SER A 111 -8.70 -12.98 -3.30
CA SER A 111 -8.65 -14.44 -3.35
C SER A 111 -7.76 -15.03 -2.25
N GLN A 112 -8.04 -16.26 -1.82
CA GLN A 112 -7.16 -16.98 -0.90
C GLN A 112 -5.72 -17.08 -1.41
N GLU A 113 -5.54 -17.36 -2.70
CA GLU A 113 -4.22 -17.43 -3.34
C GLU A 113 -3.45 -16.11 -3.19
N ALA A 114 -4.11 -14.96 -3.38
CA ALA A 114 -3.48 -13.66 -3.23
C ALA A 114 -3.06 -13.37 -1.78
N LEU A 115 -3.88 -13.78 -0.82
CA LEU A 115 -3.56 -13.65 0.60
C LEU A 115 -2.40 -14.57 0.99
N ASP A 116 -2.37 -15.78 0.44
CA ASP A 116 -1.32 -16.74 0.69
C ASP A 116 0.02 -16.23 0.14
N ASP A 117 0.02 -15.67 -1.07
CA ASP A 117 1.23 -15.06 -1.66
C ASP A 117 1.69 -13.82 -0.89
N LEU A 118 0.76 -12.96 -0.48
CA LEU A 118 1.07 -11.75 0.31
C LEU A 118 1.74 -12.07 1.65
N GLY A 119 1.25 -13.12 2.33
CA GLY A 119 1.75 -13.52 3.64
C GLY A 119 2.79 -14.65 3.61
N HIS A 120 3.19 -15.11 2.41
CA HIS A 120 4.00 -16.31 2.23
C HIS A 120 3.45 -17.52 3.01
N LEU A 121 2.13 -17.70 2.99
CA LEU A 121 1.42 -18.73 3.72
C LEU A 121 1.45 -20.07 2.98
N GLY A 122 1.54 -21.15 3.75
CA GLY A 122 1.33 -22.51 3.26
C GLY A 122 -0.13 -22.95 3.46
N ALA A 123 -0.33 -24.11 4.10
CA ALA A 123 -1.66 -24.55 4.51
C ALA A 123 -2.16 -23.74 5.73
N ALA A 124 -2.56 -22.49 5.49
CA ALA A 124 -3.11 -21.60 6.50
C ALA A 124 -4.62 -21.75 6.63
N GLY A 125 -5.14 -21.52 7.84
CA GLY A 125 -6.57 -21.40 8.09
C GLY A 125 -7.08 -19.98 7.85
N ASP A 126 -8.40 -19.81 7.82
CA ASP A 126 -9.06 -18.52 7.60
C ASP A 126 -8.60 -17.42 8.57
N GLY A 127 -8.37 -17.76 9.84
CA GLY A 127 -7.91 -16.79 10.84
C GLY A 127 -6.52 -16.21 10.53
N GLU A 128 -5.62 -17.02 9.97
CA GLU A 128 -4.27 -16.57 9.60
C GLU A 128 -4.29 -15.70 8.34
N ARG A 129 -5.12 -16.04 7.35
CA ARG A 129 -5.34 -15.21 6.17
C ARG A 129 -5.96 -13.86 6.52
N VAL A 130 -6.88 -13.80 7.49
CA VAL A 130 -7.42 -12.52 7.99
C VAL A 130 -6.31 -11.70 8.65
N ARG A 131 -5.41 -12.33 9.42
CA ARG A 131 -4.26 -11.62 10.02
C ARG A 131 -3.35 -11.03 8.94
N VAL A 132 -2.98 -11.83 7.93
CA VAL A 132 -2.18 -11.37 6.79
C VAL A 132 -2.89 -10.24 6.04
N ALA A 133 -4.19 -10.36 5.81
CA ALA A 133 -4.96 -9.28 5.19
C ALA A 133 -4.90 -7.99 6.01
N GLN A 134 -4.97 -8.07 7.34
CA GLN A 134 -4.85 -6.91 8.22
C GLN A 134 -3.44 -6.30 8.18
N GLU A 135 -2.40 -7.13 8.20
CA GLU A 135 -0.99 -6.72 8.10
C GLU A 135 -0.70 -6.03 6.75
N HIS A 136 -1.30 -6.52 5.66
CA HIS A 136 -1.10 -6.02 4.30
C HIS A 136 -2.25 -5.14 3.78
N MET A 137 -3.14 -4.66 4.66
CA MET A 137 -4.36 -3.94 4.27
C MET A 137 -4.07 -2.70 3.43
N GLY A 138 -3.00 -1.97 3.73
CA GLY A 138 -2.62 -0.78 2.95
C GLY A 138 -2.33 -1.10 1.48
N ARG A 139 -1.61 -2.21 1.22
CA ARG A 139 -1.30 -2.69 -0.13
C ARG A 139 -2.57 -3.18 -0.83
N ILE A 140 -3.39 -3.97 -0.14
CA ILE A 140 -4.70 -4.46 -0.64
C ILE A 140 -5.59 -3.29 -1.09
N LEU A 141 -5.77 -2.29 -0.22
CA LEU A 141 -6.61 -1.12 -0.52
C LEU A 141 -6.04 -0.29 -1.66
N ARG A 142 -4.71 -0.16 -1.74
CA ARG A 142 -4.06 0.56 -2.85
C ARG A 142 -4.32 -0.14 -4.19
N THR A 143 -4.16 -1.46 -4.24
CA THR A 143 -4.45 -2.22 -5.45
C THR A 143 -5.94 -2.11 -5.83
N ALA A 144 -6.85 -2.19 -4.85
CA ALA A 144 -8.28 -2.00 -5.08
C ALA A 144 -8.61 -0.60 -5.67
N GLU A 145 -8.02 0.45 -5.10
CA GLU A 145 -8.19 1.83 -5.57
C GLU A 145 -7.71 2.00 -7.02
N LEU A 146 -6.56 1.44 -7.37
CA LEU A 146 -6.02 1.50 -8.74
C LEU A 146 -6.94 0.81 -9.75
N LYS A 147 -7.58 -0.31 -9.38
CA LYS A 147 -8.58 -0.99 -10.23
C LYS A 147 -9.85 -0.14 -10.35
N LEU A 148 -10.32 0.44 -9.26
CA LEU A 148 -11.47 1.35 -9.25
C LEU A 148 -11.24 2.60 -10.12
N GLU A 149 -10.05 3.20 -10.05
CA GLU A 149 -9.65 4.34 -10.91
C GLU A 149 -9.70 3.98 -12.40
N LYS A 150 -9.35 2.74 -12.75
CA LYS A 150 -9.39 2.21 -14.12
C LYS A 150 -10.77 1.70 -14.55
N GLY A 151 -11.75 1.69 -13.65
CA GLY A 151 -13.06 1.08 -13.92
C GLY A 151 -13.03 -0.45 -14.00
N ASP A 152 -11.99 -1.09 -13.44
CA ASP A 152 -11.80 -2.54 -13.45
C ASP A 152 -12.49 -3.20 -12.25
N TYR A 153 -13.80 -3.41 -12.39
CA TYR A 153 -14.62 -4.14 -11.42
C TYR A 153 -15.79 -4.82 -12.13
N ALA A 154 -16.30 -5.90 -11.53
CA ALA A 154 -17.42 -6.65 -12.07
C ALA A 154 -18.71 -5.80 -12.11
N GLN A 155 -19.68 -6.19 -12.95
CA GLN A 155 -20.95 -5.46 -13.10
C GLN A 155 -21.74 -5.31 -11.78
N ASN A 156 -21.55 -6.22 -10.84
CA ASN A 156 -22.17 -6.16 -9.51
C ASN A 156 -21.43 -5.22 -8.52
N GLY A 157 -20.43 -4.47 -8.97
CA GLY A 157 -19.62 -3.56 -8.17
C GLY A 157 -18.49 -4.23 -7.38
N THR A 158 -18.18 -5.50 -7.66
CA THR A 158 -17.09 -6.23 -6.98
C THR A 158 -15.74 -5.95 -7.62
N VAL A 159 -14.80 -5.46 -6.82
CA VAL A 159 -13.38 -5.35 -7.15
C VAL A 159 -12.71 -6.65 -6.75
N LEU A 160 -12.25 -7.42 -7.73
CA LEU A 160 -11.56 -8.69 -7.50
C LEU A 160 -10.05 -8.48 -7.51
N LEU A 161 -9.38 -8.89 -6.43
CA LEU A 161 -7.92 -8.91 -6.33
C LEU A 161 -7.41 -10.36 -6.33
N GLN A 162 -6.52 -10.66 -7.25
CA GLN A 162 -5.85 -11.94 -7.43
C GLN A 162 -4.34 -11.77 -7.24
N SER A 163 -3.59 -12.88 -7.14
CA SER A 163 -2.14 -12.84 -6.94
C SER A 163 -1.39 -11.99 -7.97
N ALA A 164 -1.84 -12.03 -9.22
CA ALA A 164 -1.27 -11.23 -10.31
C ALA A 164 -1.44 -9.71 -10.14
N ASP A 165 -2.37 -9.26 -9.29
CA ASP A 165 -2.52 -7.83 -8.97
C ASP A 165 -1.46 -7.33 -7.97
N PHE A 166 -0.68 -8.24 -7.37
CA PHE A 166 0.36 -7.95 -6.39
C PHE A 166 1.78 -8.28 -6.87
N SER A 167 1.94 -8.76 -8.11
CA SER A 167 3.26 -9.06 -8.71
C SER A 167 3.97 -7.83 -9.25
#